data_AF-X1ATY5-F1
#
_entry.id   AF-X1ATY5-F1
#
_cell.length_a   1.000
_cell.length_b   1.000
_cell.length_c   1.000
_cell.angle_alpha   90.00
_cell.angle_beta   90.00
_cell.angle_gamma   90.00
#
_symmetry.space_group_name_H-M   'P 1'
#
loop_
_entity.id
_entity.type
_entity.pdbx_description
1 polymer ?
#
loop_
_entity_poly.entity_id
_entity_poly.type
_entity_poly.pdbx_seq_one_letter_code
_entity_poly.pdbx_strand_id
1 'polypeptide(L)'
;MNLQVDEKEIKKFQSSVMKWGRTNYSFFPWRETNNKWHALVSEIMLQRTNADQVLPVYIKFCKKYKTPEDLLKNKKKKNLFKNLGLHWREQQ
;
A
#
# COMPACT_ATOMS: atom_id res chain seq x y z
N MET A 1 -20.67 -21.96 -17.92
CA MET A 1 -21.05 -20.61 -18.40
C MET A 1 -19.81 -19.96 -19.00
N ASN A 2 -19.72 -19.87 -20.33
CA ASN A 2 -18.57 -19.27 -21.01
C ASN A 2 -18.87 -17.77 -21.17
N LEU A 3 -18.22 -16.92 -20.37
CA LEU A 3 -18.31 -15.47 -20.54
C LEU A 3 -17.41 -15.09 -21.71
N GLN A 4 -17.94 -15.10 -22.93
CA GLN A 4 -17.31 -14.40 -24.05
C GLN A 4 -17.55 -12.90 -23.84
N VAL A 5 -16.57 -12.22 -23.28
CA VAL A 5 -16.58 -10.76 -23.17
C VAL A 5 -15.93 -10.19 -24.43
N ASP A 6 -16.66 -9.33 -25.14
CA ASP A 6 -16.15 -8.61 -26.31
C ASP A 6 -14.99 -7.68 -25.91
N GLU A 7 -13.90 -7.69 -26.69
CA GLU A 7 -12.76 -6.79 -26.52
C GLU A 7 -13.19 -5.32 -26.48
N LYS A 8 -14.22 -4.96 -27.25
CA LYS A 8 -14.79 -3.61 -27.26
C LYS A 8 -15.37 -3.23 -25.91
N GLU A 9 -16.09 -4.14 -25.27
CA GLU A 9 -16.67 -3.92 -23.94
C GLU A 9 -15.57 -3.84 -22.86
N ILE A 10 -14.50 -4.64 -22.97
CA ILE A 10 -13.33 -4.54 -22.10
C ILE A 10 -12.70 -3.14 -22.19
N LYS A 11 -12.43 -2.66 -23.40
CA LYS A 11 -11.82 -1.32 -23.62
C LYS A 11 -12.71 -0.20 -23.10
N LYS A 12 -14.03 -0.31 -23.30
CA LYS A 12 -15.01 0.65 -22.80
C LYS A 12 -15.04 0.70 -21.28
N PHE A 13 -15.02 -0.47 -20.62
CA PHE A 13 -14.96 -0.57 -19.17
C PHE A 13 -13.67 0.04 -18.60
N GLN A 14 -12.51 -0.35 -19.12
CA GLN A 14 -11.21 0.20 -18.72
C GLN A 14 -11.18 1.73 -18.86
N SER A 15 -11.62 2.25 -20.00
CA SER A 15 -11.67 3.70 -20.25
C SER A 15 -12.59 4.42 -19.26
N SER A 16 -13.72 3.81 -18.91
CA SER A 16 -14.67 4.36 -17.94
C SER A 16 -14.09 4.41 -16.53
N VAL A 17 -13.44 3.33 -16.09
CA VAL A 17 -12.75 3.26 -14.78
C VAL A 17 -11.61 4.28 -14.72
N MET A 18 -10.80 4.39 -15.78
CA MET A 18 -9.71 5.36 -15.84
C MET A 18 -10.21 6.80 -15.82
N LYS A 19 -11.31 7.11 -16.54
CA LYS A 19 -11.93 8.45 -16.53
C LYS A 19 -12.47 8.81 -15.16
N TRP A 20 -13.20 7.90 -14.52
CA TRP A 20 -13.71 8.09 -13.16
C TRP A 20 -12.57 8.28 -12.16
N GLY A 21 -11.53 7.44 -12.27
CA GLY A 21 -10.34 7.48 -11.41
C GLY A 21 -9.68 8.85 -11.41
N ARG A 22 -9.49 9.49 -12.57
CA ARG A 22 -8.87 10.84 -12.65
C ARG A 22 -9.50 11.90 -11.76
N THR A 23 -10.79 11.78 -11.43
CA THR A 23 -11.51 12.79 -10.63
C THR A 23 -11.75 12.33 -9.18
N ASN A 24 -11.81 11.01 -8.94
CA ASN A 24 -12.23 10.43 -7.66
C ASN A 24 -11.09 9.73 -6.91
N TYR A 25 -9.85 9.81 -7.41
CA TYR A 25 -8.73 9.13 -6.81
C TYR A 25 -8.37 9.72 -5.44
N SER A 26 -8.43 8.89 -4.39
CA SER A 26 -7.88 9.28 -3.09
C SER A 26 -6.36 9.35 -3.16
N PHE A 27 -5.81 10.46 -2.68
CA PHE A 27 -4.37 10.67 -2.59
C PHE A 27 -3.79 9.92 -1.38
N PHE A 28 -2.85 9.01 -1.63
CA PHE A 28 -2.08 8.34 -0.59
C PHE A 28 -0.59 8.32 -0.97
N PRO A 29 0.33 8.55 -0.01
CA PRO A 29 1.75 8.74 -0.31
C PRO A 29 2.43 7.50 -0.91
N TRP A 30 1.93 6.28 -0.63
CA TRP A 30 2.43 5.06 -1.26
C TRP A 30 2.07 4.92 -2.73
N ARG A 31 1.12 5.71 -3.25
CA ARG A 31 0.77 5.70 -4.69
C ARG A 31 1.72 6.56 -5.53
N GLU A 32 2.46 7.46 -4.89
CA GLU A 32 3.41 8.39 -5.53
C GLU A 32 4.88 8.02 -5.27
N THR A 33 5.14 6.95 -4.52
CA THR A 33 6.51 6.59 -4.14
C THR A 33 7.25 5.86 -5.25
N ASN A 34 8.45 6.33 -5.57
CA ASN A 34 9.39 5.60 -6.44
C ASN A 34 10.27 4.60 -5.66
N ASN A 35 10.15 4.58 -4.33
CA ASN A 35 10.89 3.65 -3.48
C ASN A 35 10.16 2.30 -3.41
N LYS A 36 10.69 1.29 -4.10
CA LYS A 36 10.13 -0.08 -4.15
C LYS A 36 9.97 -0.72 -2.78
N TRP A 37 10.88 -0.44 -1.85
CA TRP A 37 10.78 -0.92 -0.48
C TRP A 37 9.57 -0.30 0.24
N HIS A 38 9.39 1.01 0.11
CA HIS A 38 8.24 1.69 0.70
C HIS A 38 6.91 1.27 0.03
N ALA A 39 6.90 1.04 -1.28
CA ALA A 39 5.73 0.49 -1.97
C ALA A 39 5.36 -0.88 -1.39
N LEU A 40 6.31 -1.81 -1.29
CA LEU A 40 6.07 -3.13 -0.72
C LEU A 40 5.53 -3.07 0.72
N VAL A 41 6.14 -2.24 1.56
CA VAL A 41 5.70 -2.12 2.96
C VAL A 41 4.28 -1.57 3.06
N SER A 42 3.89 -0.65 2.17
CA SER A 42 2.51 -0.15 2.14
C SER A 42 1.51 -1.26 1.86
N GLU A 43 1.81 -2.16 0.92
CA GLU A 43 0.95 -3.31 0.60
C GLU A 43 0.78 -4.24 1.80
N ILE A 44 1.88 -4.52 2.52
CA ILE A 44 1.84 -5.36 3.72
C ILE A 44 1.00 -4.71 4.84
N MET A 45 1.10 -3.39 5.00
CA MET A 45 0.31 -2.66 6.01
C MET A 45 -1.18 -2.66 5.66
N LEU A 46 -1.54 -2.51 4.38
CA LEU A 46 -2.92 -2.41 3.89
C LEU A 46 -3.69 -3.75 3.95
N GLN A 47 -3.02 -4.89 4.08
CA GLN A 47 -3.70 -6.17 4.23
C GLN A 47 -4.55 -6.21 5.52
N ARG A 48 -5.88 -6.30 5.37
CA ARG A 48 -6.86 -6.33 6.47
C ARG A 48 -6.80 -5.08 7.39
N THR A 49 -6.34 -3.94 6.87
CA THR A 49 -6.26 -2.66 7.60
C THR A 49 -6.79 -1.53 6.70
N ASN A 50 -7.55 -0.60 7.26
CA ASN A 50 -8.05 0.53 6.48
C ASN A 50 -6.92 1.51 6.14
N ALA A 51 -6.97 2.10 4.94
CA ALA A 51 -5.95 3.02 4.44
C ALA A 51 -5.70 4.23 5.37
N ASP A 52 -6.75 4.80 5.95
CA ASP A 52 -6.65 5.93 6.88
C ASP A 52 -5.89 5.58 8.16
N GLN A 53 -5.99 4.32 8.61
CA GLN A 53 -5.24 3.83 9.77
C GLN A 53 -3.76 3.57 9.44
N VAL A 54 -3.48 3.16 8.21
CA VAL A 54 -2.12 2.91 7.71
C VAL A 54 -1.34 4.22 7.53
N LEU A 55 -1.99 5.28 7.04
CA LEU A 55 -1.35 6.56 6.72
C LEU A 55 -0.36 7.11 7.75
N PRO A 56 -0.73 7.31 9.03
CA PRO A 56 0.19 7.83 10.03
C PRO A 56 1.34 6.88 10.38
N VAL A 57 1.13 5.56 10.25
CA VAL A 57 2.17 4.55 10.52
C VAL A 57 3.15 4.49 9.36
N TYR A 58 2.66 4.50 8.12
CA TYR A 58 3.44 4.53 6.90
C TYR A 58 4.39 5.74 6.86
N ILE A 59 3.89 6.95 7.13
CA ILE A 59 4.72 8.17 7.15
C ILE A 59 5.86 8.05 8.17
N LYS A 60 5.58 7.52 9.37
CA LYS A 60 6.60 7.30 10.40
C LYS A 60 7.61 6.22 10.00
N PHE A 61 7.13 5.17 9.35
CA PHE A 61 7.96 4.09 8.84
C PHE A 61 8.94 4.60 7.78
N CYS A 62 8.45 5.28 6.73
CA CYS A 62 9.28 5.78 5.63
C CYS A 62 10.34 6.78 6.10
N LYS A 63 10.02 7.61 7.10
CA LYS A 63 10.99 8.53 7.72
C LYS A 63 12.10 7.80 8.47
N LYS A 64 11.78 6.66 9.11
CA LYS A 64 12.70 5.92 9.98
C LYS A 64 13.52 4.87 9.24
N TYR A 65 12.92 4.21 8.25
CA TYR A 65 13.50 3.08 7.52
C TYR A 65 13.47 3.40 6.03
N LYS A 66 14.54 4.03 5.52
CA LYS A 66 14.63 4.40 4.10
C LYS A 66 14.90 3.19 3.24
N THR A 67 15.65 2.22 3.78
CA THR A 67 15.98 0.94 3.13
C THR A 67 15.65 -0.25 4.03
N PRO A 68 15.63 -1.48 3.49
CA PRO A 68 15.51 -2.70 4.29
C PRO A 68 16.63 -2.84 5.34
N GLU A 69 17.84 -2.41 5.03
CA GLU A 69 19.00 -2.51 5.95
C GLU A 69 18.83 -1.64 7.20
N ASP A 70 18.18 -0.48 7.08
CA ASP A 70 17.85 0.38 8.22
C ASP A 70 16.95 -0.36 9.22
N LEU A 71 16.05 -1.20 8.73
CA LEU A 71 15.17 -2.01 9.56
C LEU A 71 15.94 -3.10 10.29
N LEU A 72 16.87 -3.77 9.60
CA LEU A 72 17.70 -4.84 10.16
C LEU A 72 18.71 -4.34 11.21
N LYS A 73 19.33 -3.17 10.98
CA LYS A 73 20.32 -2.59 11.90
C LYS A 73 19.70 -2.08 13.21
N ASN A 74 18.39 -1.87 13.25
CA ASN A 74 17.73 -1.26 14.40
C ASN A 74 17.37 -2.30 15.47
N LYS A 75 18.29 -2.53 16.42
CA LYS A 75 18.13 -3.49 17.54
C LYS A 75 16.92 -3.19 18.45
N LYS A 76 16.43 -1.94 18.49
CA LYS A 76 15.20 -1.55 19.20
C LYS A 76 14.08 -1.31 18.18
N LYS A 77 13.43 -2.39 17.74
CA LYS A 77 12.19 -2.30 16.96
C LYS A 77 11.12 -1.57 17.80
N LYS A 78 11.00 -0.25 17.61
CA LYS A 78 9.86 0.51 18.13
C LYS A 78 8.64 -0.03 17.40
N ASN A 79 7.67 -0.55 18.15
CA ASN A 79 6.56 -1.36 17.65
C ASN A 79 5.56 -0.49 16.86
N LEU A 80 5.96 -0.09 15.66
CA LEU A 80 5.22 0.78 14.74
C LEU A 80 3.95 0.08 14.24
N PHE A 81 3.97 -1.25 14.20
CA PHE A 81 2.87 -2.09 13.72
C PHE A 81 1.85 -2.45 14.81
N LYS A 82 2.18 -2.27 16.11
CA LYS A 82 1.26 -2.52 17.24
C LYS A 82 -0.08 -1.82 17.06
N ASN A 83 -0.05 -0.59 16.58
CA ASN A 83 -1.24 0.25 16.42
C ASN A 83 -2.12 -0.17 15.23
N LEU A 84 -1.65 -1.06 14.37
CA LEU A 84 -2.43 -1.64 13.27
C LEU A 84 -3.05 -2.98 13.66
N GLY A 85 -2.85 -3.46 14.90
CA GLY A 85 -3.20 -4.82 15.30
C GLY A 85 -2.25 -5.88 14.74
N LEU A 86 -1.23 -5.49 13.96
CA LEU A 86 -0.40 -6.37 13.13
C LEU A 86 0.88 -6.88 13.84
N HIS A 87 0.84 -7.04 15.15
CA HIS A 87 2.02 -7.43 15.95
C HIS A 87 2.65 -8.78 15.53
N TRP A 88 1.90 -9.66 14.85
CA TRP A 88 2.40 -10.94 14.31
C TRP A 88 3.12 -10.83 12.95
N ARG A 89 2.98 -9.73 12.20
CA ARG A 89 3.64 -9.54 10.89
C ARG A 89 5.13 -9.15 11.02
N GLU A 90 5.61 -8.86 12.22
CA GLU A 90 7.02 -8.54 12.45
C GLU A 90 7.96 -9.76 12.44
N GLN A 91 7.40 -10.97 12.39
CA GLN A 91 8.14 -12.25 12.44
C GLN A 91 8.29 -12.96 11.08
N GLN A 92 7.70 -12.40 10.00
CA GLN A 92 7.96 -12.84 8.63
C GLN A 92 9.11 -12.04 8.03
#